data_AF-A0A4R8GA37-F1
#
_entry.id   AF-A0A4R8GA37-F1
#
_cell.length_a   1.000
_cell.length_b   1.000
_cell.length_c   1.000
_cell.angle_alpha   90.00
_cell.angle_beta   90.00
_cell.angle_gamma   90.00
#
_symmetry.space_group_name_H-M   'P 1'
#
loop_
_entity.id
_entity.type
_entity.pdbx_description
1 polymer ?
#
loop_
_entity_poly.entity_id
_entity_poly.type
_entity_poly.pdbx_seq_one_letter_code
_entity_poly.pdbx_strand_id
1 'polypeptide(L)'
;MSSSLQCNNVGLALCTGFSETVSDMNTKQILLKGKKLAFNQVSILSDLFKQNGVIISTGLESLVLPSNEAPLSDRLVANLLMFLNPIGINNLQSAVTSSYKKEHVKCLKELIRDVEDFSKDVFKLLVKKDWLNEPPVAKWTNKN
;
A
#
# COMPACT_ATOMS: atom_id res chain seq x y z
N MET A 1 -6.40 -13.80 1.22
CA MET A 1 -6.83 -13.01 2.40
C MET A 1 -5.72 -12.89 3.45
N SER A 2 -5.08 -14.00 3.88
CA SER A 2 -3.97 -13.94 4.85
C SER A 2 -2.77 -13.13 4.33
N SER A 3 -2.34 -13.37 3.08
CA SER A 3 -1.29 -12.58 2.43
C SER A 3 -1.62 -11.08 2.38
N SER A 4 -2.88 -10.72 2.17
CA SER A 4 -3.33 -9.32 2.21
C SER A 4 -3.14 -8.70 3.59
N LEU A 5 -3.47 -9.42 4.66
CA LEU A 5 -3.27 -8.96 6.04
C LEU A 5 -1.78 -8.76 6.34
N GLN A 6 -0.94 -9.74 6.01
CA GLN A 6 0.50 -9.67 6.23
C GLN A 6 1.16 -8.53 5.44
N CYS A 7 0.82 -8.37 4.15
CA CYS A 7 1.34 -7.28 3.33
C CYS A 7 0.92 -5.92 3.87
N ASN A 8 -0.31 -5.77 4.39
CA ASN A 8 -0.73 -4.51 4.99
C ASN A 8 -0.03 -4.24 6.33
N ASN A 9 0.26 -5.25 7.15
CA ASN A 9 1.11 -5.08 8.34
C ASN A 9 2.50 -4.57 7.97
N VAL A 10 3.11 -5.11 6.91
CA VAL A 10 4.39 -4.60 6.38
C VAL A 10 4.23 -3.16 5.88
N GLY A 11 3.19 -2.87 5.11
CA GLY A 11 2.90 -1.52 4.61
C GLY A 11 2.72 -0.50 5.74
N LEU A 12 2.04 -0.88 6.82
CA LEU A 12 1.84 -0.06 8.01
C LEU A 12 3.17 0.26 8.71
N ALA A 13 4.02 -0.74 8.87
CA ALA A 13 5.35 -0.57 9.46
C ALA A 13 6.25 0.34 8.59
N LEU A 14 6.30 0.10 7.28
CA LEU A 14 7.06 0.92 6.33
C LEU A 14 6.57 2.38 6.31
N CYS A 15 5.25 2.59 6.23
CA CYS A 15 4.70 3.95 6.24
C CYS A 15 4.98 4.66 7.56
N THR A 16 4.95 3.95 8.68
CA THR A 16 5.27 4.52 10.00
C THR A 16 6.73 4.96 10.05
N GLY A 17 7.68 4.05 9.78
CA GLY A 17 9.11 4.36 9.87
C GLY A 17 9.56 5.41 8.86
N PHE A 18 9.12 5.32 7.59
CA PHE A 18 9.53 6.31 6.59
C PHE A 18 8.86 7.67 6.80
N SER A 19 7.67 7.76 7.40
CA SER A 19 7.04 9.07 7.66
C SER A 19 7.83 9.96 8.62
N GLU A 20 8.71 9.35 9.44
CA GLU A 20 9.58 10.05 10.38
C GLU A 20 10.89 10.49 9.73
N THR A 21 11.36 9.76 8.71
CA THR A 21 12.69 9.98 8.11
C THR A 21 12.68 10.75 6.79
N VAL A 22 11.57 10.74 6.02
CA VAL A 22 11.51 11.49 4.75
C VAL A 22 11.54 13.01 4.97
N SER A 23 12.20 13.71 4.05
CA SER A 23 12.36 15.17 4.12
C SER A 23 11.26 15.94 3.36
N ASP A 24 10.76 15.38 2.26
CA ASP A 24 9.73 15.99 1.43
C ASP A 24 8.36 15.90 2.09
N MET A 25 7.75 17.07 2.31
CA MET A 25 6.45 17.17 2.97
C MET A 25 5.31 16.50 2.18
N ASN A 26 5.37 16.45 0.85
CA ASN A 26 4.33 15.78 0.06
C ASN A 26 4.46 14.25 0.18
N THR A 27 5.69 13.73 0.13
CA THR A 27 5.99 12.32 0.40
C THR A 27 5.55 11.94 1.81
N LYS A 28 5.84 12.78 2.81
CA LYS A 28 5.39 12.57 4.20
C LYS A 28 3.87 12.48 4.31
N GLN A 29 3.14 13.38 3.66
CA GLN A 29 1.67 13.34 3.65
C GLN A 29 1.13 12.07 2.98
N ILE A 30 1.73 11.64 1.87
CA ILE A 30 1.38 10.38 1.21
C ILE A 30 1.63 9.18 2.14
N LEU A 31 2.76 9.15 2.87
CA LEU A 31 3.06 8.10 3.83
C LEU A 31 2.06 8.07 5.00
N LEU A 32 1.68 9.24 5.54
CA LEU A 32 0.66 9.31 6.59
C LEU A 32 -0.71 8.83 6.09
N LYS A 33 -1.07 9.14 4.85
CA LYS A 33 -2.29 8.60 4.21
C LYS A 33 -2.19 7.09 4.03
N GLY A 34 -1.05 6.59 3.56
CA GLY A 34 -0.77 5.15 3.40
C GLY A 34 -0.82 4.40 4.73
N LYS A 35 -0.25 4.98 5.80
CA LYS A 35 -0.33 4.46 7.18
C LYS A 35 -1.78 4.27 7.61
N LYS A 36 -2.62 5.29 7.42
CA LYS A 36 -4.05 5.23 7.77
C LYS A 36 -4.79 4.17 6.95
N LEU A 37 -4.52 4.10 5.65
CA LEU A 37 -5.11 3.09 4.76
C LEU A 37 -4.74 1.68 5.21
N ALA A 38 -3.44 1.40 5.41
CA ALA A 38 -2.96 0.10 5.84
C ALA A 38 -3.56 -0.31 7.19
N PHE A 39 -3.61 0.61 8.16
CA PHE A 39 -4.24 0.37 9.47
C PHE A 39 -5.72 -0.04 9.32
N ASN A 40 -6.48 0.69 8.52
CA ASN A 40 -7.89 0.37 8.27
C ASN A 40 -8.05 -1.02 7.62
N GLN A 41 -7.21 -1.35 6.62
CA GLN A 41 -7.26 -2.68 5.99
C GLN A 41 -6.90 -3.80 6.97
N VAL A 42 -5.86 -3.60 7.79
CA VAL A 42 -5.47 -4.56 8.84
C VAL A 42 -6.65 -4.79 9.79
N SER A 43 -7.31 -3.72 10.26
CA SER A 43 -8.46 -3.83 11.17
C SER A 43 -9.60 -4.64 10.54
N ILE A 44 -10.02 -4.28 9.32
CA ILE A 44 -11.15 -4.95 8.64
C ILE A 44 -10.84 -6.42 8.38
N LEU A 45 -9.64 -6.72 7.84
CA LEU A 45 -9.24 -8.10 7.57
C LEU A 45 -9.11 -8.91 8.88
N SER A 46 -8.59 -8.30 9.93
CA SER A 46 -8.51 -8.91 11.27
C SER A 46 -9.88 -9.28 11.81
N ASP A 47 -10.86 -8.40 11.67
CA ASP A 47 -12.22 -8.64 12.14
C ASP A 47 -12.89 -9.76 11.34
N LEU A 48 -12.68 -9.81 10.01
CA LEU A 48 -13.13 -10.94 9.19
C LEU A 48 -12.55 -12.28 9.66
N PHE A 49 -11.27 -12.34 10.02
CA PHE A 49 -10.67 -13.57 10.57
C PHE A 49 -11.25 -13.95 11.93
N LYS A 50 -11.37 -12.97 12.85
CA LYS A 50 -11.93 -13.20 14.20
C LYS A 50 -13.37 -13.69 14.16
N GLN A 51 -14.20 -13.15 13.27
CA GLN A 51 -15.59 -13.60 13.07
C GLN A 51 -15.69 -15.09 12.69
N ASN A 52 -14.63 -15.66 12.11
CA ASN A 52 -14.57 -17.08 11.74
C ASN A 52 -13.71 -17.90 12.74
N GLY A 53 -13.41 -17.35 13.92
CA GLY A 53 -12.64 -18.03 14.98
C GLY A 53 -11.15 -18.22 14.65
N VAL A 54 -10.62 -17.49 13.66
CA VAL A 54 -9.22 -17.60 13.25
C VAL A 54 -8.36 -16.60 14.01
N ILE A 55 -7.32 -17.11 14.67
CA ILE A 55 -6.31 -16.30 15.36
C ILE A 55 -5.42 -15.63 14.31
N ILE A 56 -5.12 -14.34 14.52
CA ILE A 56 -4.29 -13.52 13.65
C ILE A 56 -2.96 -13.21 14.32
N SER A 57 -1.91 -13.02 13.52
CA SER A 57 -0.61 -12.58 14.02
C SER A 57 -0.65 -11.10 14.42
N THR A 58 0.12 -10.75 15.44
CA THR A 58 0.36 -9.35 15.85
C THR A 58 1.00 -8.55 14.71
N GLY A 59 0.69 -7.25 14.65
CA GLY A 59 1.24 -6.33 13.65
C GLY A 59 2.72 -5.99 13.88
N LEU A 60 3.43 -5.72 12.78
CA LEU A 60 4.87 -5.42 12.77
C LEU A 60 5.19 -3.97 13.16
N GLU A 61 4.19 -3.08 13.15
CA GLU A 61 4.33 -1.67 13.46
C GLU A 61 4.84 -1.41 14.89
N SER A 62 4.57 -2.33 15.81
CA SER A 62 5.09 -2.28 17.19
C SER A 62 6.61 -2.40 17.29
N LEU A 63 7.26 -2.91 16.23
CA LEU A 63 8.71 -3.08 16.15
C LEU A 63 9.42 -1.90 15.49
N VAL A 64 8.68 -0.91 14.99
CA VAL A 64 9.25 0.27 14.36
C VAL A 64 9.82 1.19 15.44
N LEU A 65 11.14 1.39 15.40
CA LEU A 65 11.84 2.30 16.29
C LEU A 65 12.00 3.68 15.62
N PRO A 66 11.93 4.77 16.42
CA PRO A 66 12.13 6.11 15.88
C PRO A 66 13.55 6.27 15.35
N SER A 67 13.68 6.88 14.18
CA SER A 67 14.95 7.23 13.56
C SER A 67 14.85 8.60 12.91
N ASN A 68 15.91 9.40 13.01
CA ASN A 68 16.04 10.66 12.29
C ASN A 68 16.93 10.54 11.04
N GLU A 69 17.56 9.38 10.83
CA GLU A 69 18.40 9.13 9.68
C GLU A 69 17.60 8.39 8.60
N ALA A 70 17.54 8.99 7.40
CA ALA A 70 16.85 8.43 6.25
C ALA A 70 17.67 7.30 5.61
N PRO A 71 17.19 6.04 5.65
CA PRO A 71 17.92 4.92 5.05
C PRO A 71 17.78 4.88 3.52
N LEU A 72 16.78 5.56 2.96
CA LEU A 72 16.46 5.62 1.53
C LEU A 72 16.11 7.05 1.14
N SER A 73 16.30 7.40 -0.14
CA SER A 73 15.85 8.70 -0.66
C SER A 73 14.33 8.79 -0.75
N ASP A 74 13.78 10.00 -0.61
CA ASP A 74 12.34 10.25 -0.74
C ASP A 74 11.78 9.76 -2.09
N ARG A 75 12.58 9.88 -3.17
CA ARG A 75 12.23 9.34 -4.50
C ARG A 75 12.07 7.83 -4.48
N LEU A 76 13.00 7.11 -3.83
CA LEU A 76 12.95 5.66 -3.74
C LEU A 76 11.79 5.20 -2.84
N VAL A 77 11.53 5.90 -1.74
CA VAL A 77 10.38 5.63 -0.86
C VAL A 77 9.05 5.81 -1.63
N ALA A 78 8.88 6.90 -2.37
CA ALA A 78 7.67 7.13 -3.16
C ALA A 78 7.48 6.08 -4.27
N ASN A 79 8.57 5.69 -4.95
CA ASN A 79 8.52 4.61 -5.95
C ASN A 79 8.23 3.23 -5.32
N LEU A 80 8.75 2.97 -4.12
CA LEU A 80 8.44 1.75 -3.36
C LEU A 80 6.94 1.67 -3.05
N LEU A 81 6.31 2.76 -2.60
CA LEU A 81 4.85 2.78 -2.40
C LEU A 81 4.09 2.48 -3.69
N MET A 82 4.51 3.07 -4.82
CA MET A 82 3.89 2.83 -6.12
C MET A 82 4.02 1.36 -6.53
N PHE A 83 5.14 0.71 -6.24
CA PHE A 83 5.38 -0.71 -6.50
C PHE A 83 4.56 -1.64 -5.60
N LEU A 84 4.36 -1.28 -4.33
CA LEU A 84 3.62 -2.11 -3.36
C LEU A 84 2.10 -2.11 -3.62
N ASN A 85 1.54 -1.03 -4.17
CA ASN A 85 0.09 -0.91 -4.39
C ASN A 85 -0.49 -2.01 -5.31
N PRO A 86 0.07 -2.29 -6.50
CA PRO A 86 -0.37 -3.41 -7.33
C PRO A 86 -0.29 -4.78 -6.64
N ILE A 87 0.73 -5.01 -5.80
CA ILE A 87 0.88 -6.24 -5.03
C ILE A 87 -0.28 -6.37 -4.02
N GLY A 88 -0.62 -5.29 -3.32
CA GLY A 88 -1.77 -5.23 -2.42
C GLY A 88 -3.09 -5.53 -3.14
N ILE A 89 -3.31 -4.92 -4.31
CA ILE A 89 -4.49 -5.17 -5.16
C ILE A 89 -4.55 -6.64 -5.58
N ASN A 90 -3.46 -7.22 -6.08
CA ASN A 90 -3.43 -8.62 -6.50
C ASN A 90 -3.77 -9.57 -5.34
N ASN A 91 -3.22 -9.32 -4.15
CA ASN A 91 -3.52 -10.14 -2.97
C ASN A 91 -5.00 -10.07 -2.57
N LEU A 92 -5.60 -8.87 -2.61
CA LEU A 92 -7.04 -8.69 -2.36
C LEU A 92 -7.89 -9.33 -3.46
N GLN A 93 -7.49 -9.21 -4.72
CA GLN A 93 -8.18 -9.82 -5.86
C GLN A 93 -8.16 -11.35 -5.76
N SER A 94 -7.03 -11.96 -5.39
CA SER A 94 -6.95 -13.40 -5.10
C SER A 94 -7.85 -13.79 -3.92
N ALA A 95 -8.03 -12.91 -2.92
CA ALA A 95 -8.98 -13.13 -1.84
C ALA A 95 -10.43 -13.08 -2.34
N VAL A 96 -10.75 -12.18 -3.27
CA VAL A 96 -12.08 -12.09 -3.90
C VAL A 96 -12.39 -13.36 -4.66
N THR A 97 -11.47 -13.84 -5.50
CA THR A 97 -11.69 -15.03 -6.35
C THR A 97 -11.83 -16.32 -5.54
N SER A 98 -11.24 -16.38 -4.34
CA SER A 98 -11.33 -17.53 -3.43
C SER A 98 -12.46 -17.41 -2.40
N SER A 99 -13.22 -16.31 -2.39
CA SER A 99 -14.31 -16.08 -1.42
C SER A 99 -15.68 -16.42 -1.99
N TYR A 100 -16.48 -17.18 -1.24
CA TYR A 100 -17.85 -17.55 -1.63
C TYR A 100 -18.94 -16.68 -0.98
N LYS A 101 -18.66 -16.06 0.18
CA LYS A 101 -19.62 -15.19 0.89
C LYS A 101 -19.73 -13.82 0.19
N LYS A 102 -20.93 -13.46 -0.27
CA LYS A 102 -21.19 -12.23 -1.02
C LYS A 102 -20.75 -10.95 -0.29
N GLU A 103 -20.99 -10.90 1.01
CA GLU A 103 -20.60 -9.76 1.86
C GLU A 103 -19.08 -9.59 1.93
N HIS A 104 -18.33 -10.70 2.09
CA HIS A 104 -16.86 -10.67 2.08
C HIS A 104 -16.33 -10.18 0.73
N VAL A 105 -16.89 -10.68 -0.37
CA VAL A 105 -16.51 -10.26 -1.72
C VAL A 105 -16.76 -8.76 -1.91
N LYS A 106 -17.88 -8.23 -1.43
CA LYS A 106 -18.18 -6.80 -1.49
C LYS A 106 -17.15 -5.98 -0.70
N CYS A 107 -16.90 -6.34 0.55
CA CYS A 107 -15.92 -5.67 1.41
C CYS A 107 -14.52 -5.68 0.78
N LEU A 108 -14.05 -6.82 0.28
CA LEU A 108 -12.73 -6.92 -0.38
C LEU A 108 -12.62 -6.02 -1.63
N LYS A 109 -13.69 -5.91 -2.42
CA LYS A 109 -13.73 -4.99 -3.59
C LYS A 109 -13.68 -3.52 -3.17
N GLU A 110 -14.31 -3.17 -2.05
CA GLU A 110 -14.20 -1.82 -1.47
C GLU A 110 -12.74 -1.54 -1.04
N LEU A 111 -12.07 -2.51 -0.39
CA LEU A 111 -10.65 -2.36 -0.05
C LEU A 111 -9.76 -2.19 -1.29
N ILE A 112 -10.03 -2.91 -2.39
CA ILE A 112 -9.30 -2.73 -3.65
C ILE A 112 -9.43 -1.29 -4.15
N ARG A 113 -10.65 -0.76 -4.18
CA ARG A 113 -10.92 0.61 -4.62
C ARG A 113 -10.15 1.64 -3.78
N ASP A 114 -10.07 1.45 -2.47
CA ASP A 114 -9.30 2.33 -1.60
C ASP A 114 -7.80 2.33 -1.95
N VAL A 115 -7.23 1.16 -2.30
CA VAL A 115 -5.83 1.07 -2.77
C VAL A 115 -5.67 1.72 -4.14
N GLU A 116 -6.61 1.55 -5.05
CA GLU A 116 -6.58 2.20 -6.37
C GLU A 116 -6.58 3.72 -6.26
N ASP A 117 -7.43 4.28 -5.40
CA ASP A 117 -7.50 5.72 -5.18
C ASP A 117 -6.24 6.26 -4.49
N PHE A 118 -5.67 5.51 -3.53
CA PHE A 118 -4.36 5.84 -2.97
C PHE A 118 -3.24 5.76 -4.01
N SER A 119 -3.24 4.75 -4.87
CA SER A 119 -2.25 4.56 -5.94
C SER A 119 -2.27 5.72 -6.94
N LYS A 120 -3.45 6.25 -7.29
CA LYS A 120 -3.57 7.47 -8.11
C LYS A 120 -2.89 8.67 -7.45
N ASP A 121 -2.96 8.82 -6.13
CA ASP A 121 -2.34 9.93 -5.44
C ASP A 121 -0.81 9.80 -5.36
N VAL A 122 -0.31 8.58 -5.14
CA VAL A 122 1.13 8.29 -5.24
C VAL A 122 1.64 8.58 -6.66
N PHE A 123 0.90 8.14 -7.69
CA PHE A 123 1.24 8.41 -9.08
C PHE A 123 1.30 9.92 -9.38
N LYS A 124 0.30 10.69 -8.93
CA LYS A 124 0.31 12.16 -9.07
C LYS A 124 1.51 12.80 -8.40
N LEU A 125 1.91 12.33 -7.22
CA LEU A 125 3.13 12.78 -6.54
C LEU A 125 4.36 12.53 -7.42
N LEU A 126 4.53 11.30 -7.91
CA LEU A 126 5.68 10.90 -8.73
C LEU A 126 5.77 11.71 -10.03
N VAL A 127 4.64 11.94 -10.70
CA VAL A 127 4.59 12.76 -11.92
C VAL A 127 4.94 14.22 -11.61
N LYS A 128 4.33 14.81 -10.56
CA LYS A 128 4.60 16.20 -10.15
C LYS A 128 6.07 16.44 -9.81
N LYS A 129 6.77 15.42 -9.32
CA LYS A 129 8.18 15.48 -8.90
C LYS A 129 9.17 15.00 -9.95
N ASP A 130 8.70 14.57 -11.13
CA ASP A 130 9.54 13.92 -12.16
C ASP A 130 10.34 12.72 -11.61
N TRP A 131 9.69 11.94 -10.75
CA TRP A 131 10.28 10.79 -10.05
C TRP A 131 9.87 9.45 -10.62
N LEU A 132 8.92 9.45 -11.56
CA LEU A 132 8.49 8.26 -12.28
C LEU A 132 9.52 7.94 -13.37
N ASN A 133 10.08 6.74 -13.34
CA ASN A 133 10.91 6.28 -14.45
C ASN A 133 9.99 5.99 -15.64
N GLU A 134 10.29 6.59 -16.79
CA GLU A 134 9.58 6.30 -18.02
C GLU A 134 9.77 4.81 -18.36
N PRO A 135 8.69 4.01 -18.51
CA PRO A 135 8.83 2.64 -18.96
C PRO A 135 9.39 2.64 -20.39
N PRO A 136 10.11 1.59 -20.81
CA PRO A 136 10.54 1.47 -22.20
C PRO A 136 9.32 1.55 -23.12
N VAL A 137 9.19 2.68 -23.82
CA VAL A 137 8.13 2.88 -24.80
C VAL A 137 8.48 2.12 -26.07
N ALA A 138 7.54 1.32 -26.57
CA ALA A 138 7.69 0.72 -27.88
C ALA A 138 7.85 1.84 -28.92
N LYS A 139 8.86 1.75 -29.79
CA LYS A 139 9.11 2.71 -30.89
C LYS A 139 8.02 2.72 -31.98
N TRP A 140 6.80 2.27 -31.70
CA TRP A 140 5.69 2.31 -32.64
C TRP A 140 5.03 3.69 -32.62
N THR A 141 5.77 4.70 -33.09
CA THR A 141 5.25 5.80 -33.91
C THR A 141 6.43 6.42 -34.68
N ASN A 142 6.48 6.15 -35.98
CA ASN A 142 6.95 7.16 -36.93
C ASN A 142 6.04 8.37 -36.73
N LYS A 143 6.57 9.45 -36.15
CA LYS A 143 5.99 10.77 -36.36
C LYS A 143 6.68 11.37 -37.58
N ASN A 144 5.91 11.47 -38.66
CA ASN A 144 6.15 12.38 -39.78
C ASN A 144 6.25 13.82 -39.29
#